data_AF-A0A381KMC0-F1
#
_entry.id   AF-A0A381KMC0-F1
#
_cell.length_a   1.000
_cell.length_b   1.000
_cell.length_c   1.000
_cell.angle_alpha   90.00
_cell.angle_beta   90.00
_cell.angle_gamma   90.00
#
_symmetry.space_group_name_H-M   'P 1'
#
loop_
_entity.id
_entity.type
_entity.pdbx_description
1 polymer ?
#
loop_
_entity_poly.entity_id
_entity_poly.type
_entity_poly.pdbx_seq_one_letter_code
_entity_poly.pdbx_strand_id
1 'polypeptide(L)' 'MDNNLITIEKTLDYIEKHLLDEMLDLNVISKEIGYSKYHLHRMFTSVVGFSVHNYIQRRRLTEAARMLIFTEKPNY' A
#
# COMPACT_ATOMS: atom_id res chain seq x y z
N MET A 1 -15.14 -17.20 -3.26
CA MET A 1 -13.87 -16.72 -2.65
C MET A 1 -13.23 -15.60 -3.48
N ASP A 2 -13.73 -15.35 -4.69
CA ASP A 2 -13.17 -14.40 -5.67
C ASP A 2 -13.32 -12.92 -5.28
N ASN A 3 -14.35 -12.57 -4.50
CA ASN A 3 -14.63 -11.18 -4.11
C ASN A 3 -13.55 -10.58 -3.19
N ASN A 4 -12.88 -11.42 -2.39
CA ASN A 4 -11.83 -10.97 -1.47
C ASN A 4 -10.56 -10.60 -2.25
N LEU A 5 -10.18 -11.38 -3.25
CA LEU A 5 -9.00 -11.10 -4.07
C LEU A 5 -9.17 -9.81 -4.86
N ILE A 6 -10.33 -9.61 -5.51
CA ILE A 6 -10.66 -8.37 -6.24
C ILE A 6 -10.60 -7.16 -5.30
N THR A 7 -11.09 -7.31 -4.06
CA THR A 7 -11.03 -6.24 -3.05
C THR A 7 -9.58 -5.92 -2.66
N ILE A 8 -8.73 -6.93 -2.47
CA ILE A 8 -7.33 -6.73 -2.12
C ILE A 8 -6.55 -6.14 -3.28
N GLU A 9 -6.80 -6.55 -4.52
CA GLU A 9 -6.21 -5.92 -5.71
C GLU A 9 -6.54 -4.43 -5.77
N LYS A 10 -7.82 -4.05 -5.62
CA LYS A 10 -8.22 -2.63 -5.54
C LYS A 10 -7.55 -1.88 -4.39
N THR A 11 -7.37 -2.56 -3.25
CA THR A 11 -6.70 -1.99 -2.08
C THR A 11 -5.23 -1.71 -2.39
N LEU A 12 -4.53 -2.66 -3.04
CA LEU A 12 -3.14 -2.51 -3.45
C LEU A 12 -2.98 -1.39 -4.49
N ASP A 13 -3.85 -1.35 -5.50
CA ASP A 13 -3.85 -0.30 -6.52
C ASP A 13 -4.01 1.09 -5.90
N TYR A 14 -4.91 1.23 -4.93
CA TYR A 14 -5.09 2.48 -4.21
C TYR A 14 -3.83 2.85 -3.42
N ILE A 15 -3.26 1.90 -2.66
CA ILE A 15 -2.02 2.14 -1.90
C ILE A 15 -0.89 2.59 -2.82
N GLU A 16 -0.67 1.92 -3.95
CA GLU A 16 0.44 2.26 -4.86
C GLU A 16 0.24 3.64 -5.52
N LYS A 17 -0.99 4.02 -5.88
CA LYS A 17 -1.30 5.35 -6.42
C LYS A 17 -1.08 6.48 -5.42
N HIS A 18 -1.31 6.20 -4.14
CA HIS A 18 -1.20 7.16 -3.04
C HIS A 18 0.03 6.94 -2.16
N LEU A 19 1.02 6.16 -2.63
CA LEU A 19 2.08 5.62 -1.80
C LEU A 19 2.90 6.70 -1.09
N LEU A 20 3.11 7.84 -1.75
CA LEU A 20 3.91 8.97 -1.24
C LEU A 20 3.07 10.01 -0.47
N ASP A 21 1.76 9.82 -0.34
CA ASP A 21 0.88 10.75 0.36
C ASP A 21 1.13 10.68 1.88
N GLU A 22 1.36 11.81 2.53
CA GLU A 22 1.72 11.86 3.96
C GLU A 22 0.64 11.24 4.87
N MET A 23 -0.63 11.35 4.48
CA MET A 23 -1.78 10.90 5.28
C MET A 23 -2.32 9.51 4.90
N LEU A 24 -1.59 8.72 4.10
CA LEU A 24 -2.03 7.37 3.74
C LEU A 24 -2.00 6.44 4.96
N ASP A 25 -3.17 6.04 5.45
CA ASP A 25 -3.33 5.07 6.53
C ASP A 25 -4.50 4.10 6.28
N LEU A 26 -4.62 3.08 7.14
CA LEU A 26 -5.71 2.10 7.06
C LEU A 26 -7.10 2.73 7.13
N ASN A 27 -7.24 3.88 7.77
CA ASN A 27 -8.53 4.57 7.94
C ASN A 27 -8.98 5.16 6.61
N VAL A 28 -8.10 5.88 5.92
CA VAL A 28 -8.33 6.45 4.59
C VAL A 28 -8.66 5.33 3.61
N ILE A 29 -7.81 4.29 3.57
CA ILE A 29 -7.99 3.16 2.66
C ILE A 29 -9.32 2.44 2.93
N SER A 30 -9.67 2.23 4.21
CA SER A 30 -10.93 1.56 4.55
C SER A 30 -12.17 2.33 4.10
N LYS A 31 -12.13 3.67 4.15
CA LYS A 31 -13.21 4.53 3.67
C LYS A 31 -13.35 4.45 2.15
N GLU A 32 -12.23 4.46 1.43
CA GLU A 32 -12.23 4.34 -0.03
C GLU A 32 -12.78 3.00 -0.50
N ILE A 33 -12.32 1.90 0.10
CA ILE A 33 -12.69 0.54 -0.33
C ILE A 33 -14.09 0.14 0.18
N GLY A 34 -14.66 0.88 1.15
CA GLY A 34 -16.02 0.66 1.66
C GLY A 34 -16.15 -0.44 2.71
N TYR A 35 -15.04 -0.79 3.38
CA TYR A 35 -15.03 -1.77 4.47
C TYR A 35 -14.65 -1.14 5.81
N SER A 36 -15.05 -1.76 6.91
CA SER A 36 -14.48 -1.39 8.20
C SER A 36 -12.97 -1.67 8.24
N LYS A 37 -12.22 -0.84 8.97
CA LYS A 37 -10.77 -1.01 9.20
C LYS A 37 -10.41 -2.43 9.62
N TYR A 38 -11.19 -3.00 10.55
CA TYR A 38 -10.95 -4.33 11.09
C TYR A 38 -11.18 -5.44 10.06
N HIS A 39 -12.22 -5.32 9.23
CA HIS A 39 -12.47 -6.29 8.16
C HIS A 39 -11.39 -6.20 7.08
N LEU A 40 -11.07 -5.00 6.63
CA LEU A 40 -10.03 -4.77 5.62
C LEU A 40 -8.66 -5.25 6.11
N HIS A 41 -8.29 -4.95 7.36
CA HIS A 41 -7.02 -5.40 7.94
C HIS A 41 -6.90 -6.93 7.93
N ARG A 42 -7.95 -7.65 8.34
CA ARG A 42 -7.93 -9.12 8.36
C ARG A 42 -7.88 -9.71 6.96
N MET A 43 -8.69 -9.22 6.03
CA MET A 43 -8.65 -9.68 4.64
C MET A 43 -7.28 -9.45 4.02
N PHE A 44 -6.74 -8.23 4.17
CA PHE A 44 -5.45 -7.88 3.61
C PHE A 44 -4.34 -8.76 4.19
N THR A 45 -4.31 -8.91 5.51
CA THR A 45 -3.28 -9.75 6.17
C THR A 45 -3.41 -11.22 5.77
N SER A 46 -4.63 -11.74 5.56
CA SER A 46 -4.83 -13.12 5.11
C SER A 46 -4.35 -13.40 3.69
N VAL A 47 -4.36 -12.38 2.82
CA VAL A 47 -3.97 -12.52 1.41
C VAL A 47 -2.49 -12.14 1.22
N VAL A 48 -2.06 -11.04 1.80
CA VAL A 48 -0.71 -10.46 1.60
C VAL A 48 0.30 -11.00 2.62
N GLY A 49 -0.16 -11.50 3.77
CA GLY A 49 0.68 -12.10 4.82
C GLY A 49 1.24 -11.11 5.85
N PHE A 50 0.97 -9.81 5.71
CA PHE A 50 1.38 -8.77 6.66
C PHE A 50 0.39 -7.60 6.66
N SER A 51 0.51 -6.72 7.65
CA SER A 51 -0.40 -5.58 7.81
C SER A 51 -0.25 -4.55 6.67
N VAL A 52 -1.32 -3.79 6.44
CA VAL A 52 -1.32 -2.66 5.49
C VAL A 52 -0.20 -1.65 5.81
N HIS A 53 0.01 -1.35 7.09
CA HIS A 53 1.08 -0.45 7.53
C HIS A 53 2.46 -0.97 7.13
N ASN A 54 2.74 -2.26 7.37
CA ASN A 54 4.02 -2.87 7.00
C ASN A 54 4.21 -2.88 5.49
N TYR A 55 3.14 -3.11 4.71
CA TYR A 55 3.19 -3.03 3.26
C TYR A 55 3.63 -1.63 2.79
N ILE A 56 2.95 -0.59 3.26
CA ILE A 56 3.24 0.81 2.91
C ILE A 56 4.69 1.16 3.26
N GLN A 57 5.14 0.84 4.48
CA GLN A 57 6.50 1.15 4.92
C GLN A 57 7.56 0.48 4.04
N ARG A 58 7.39 -0.80 3.70
CA ARG A 58 8.35 -1.54 2.85
C ARG A 58 8.38 -0.98 1.42
N ARG A 59 7.21 -0.62 0.86
CA ARG A 59 7.13 0.01 -0.46
C ARG A 59 7.78 1.39 -0.47
N ARG A 60 7.53 2.23 0.53
CA ARG A 60 8.21 3.54 0.68
C ARG A 60 9.73 3.41 0.78
N LEU A 61 10.25 2.45 1.55
CA LEU A 61 11.68 2.17 1.62
C LEU A 61 12.25 1.73 0.26
N THR A 62 11.51 0.89 -0.46
CA THR A 62 11.90 0.44 -1.81
C THR A 62 11.94 1.61 -2.79
N GLU A 63 10.92 2.48 -2.78
CA GLU A 63 10.90 3.67 -3.63
C GLU A 63 11.99 4.68 -3.25
N ALA A 64 12.25 4.89 -1.97
CA ALA A 64 13.34 5.77 -1.52
C ALA A 64 14.71 5.25 -1.99
N ALA A 65 14.98 3.95 -1.84
CA ALA A 65 16.20 3.32 -2.36
C ALA A 65 16.30 3.45 -3.89
N ARG A 66 15.17 3.26 -4.60
CA ARG A 66 15.08 3.47 -6.04
C ARG A 66 15.44 4.91 -6.41
N MET A 67 14.85 5.89 -5.73
CA MET A 67 15.13 7.31 -5.96
C MET A 67 16.63 7.58 -5.78
N LEU A 68 17.26 7.14 -4.69
CA LEU A 68 18.70 7.33 -4.48
C LEU A 68 19.55 6.81 -5.65
N ILE A 69 19.30 5.57 -6.10
CA ILE A 69 20.04 4.95 -7.22
C ILE A 69 19.89 5.74 -8.52
N PHE A 70 18.71 6.31 -8.79
CA PHE A 70 18.42 6.98 -10.07
C PHE A 70 18.59 8.51 -10.03
N THR A 71 18.63 9.13 -8.85
CA THR A 71 18.95 10.56 -8.69
C THR A 71 20.45 10.83 -8.73
N GLU A 72 21.29 9.82 -8.51
CA GLU A 72 22.75 9.90 -8.64
C GLU A 72 23.26 9.61 -10.06
N LYS A 73 22.57 10.09 -11.11
CA LYS A 73 23.26 10.34 -12.38
C LYS A 73 24.00 11.67 -12.24
N PRO A 74 25.34 11.69 -12.11
CA PRO A 74 26.05 12.96 -12.17
C PRO A 74 25.85 13.50 -13.58
N ASN A 75 25.24 14.68 -13.68
CA ASN A 75 25.26 15.46 -14.91
C ASN A 75 26.70 15.98 -15.08
N TYR A 76 27.58 15.16 -15.66
CA TYR A 76 28.81 15.62 -16.29
C TYR A 76 28.62 15.63 -17.80
#